data_AF-A0A929ZUH2-F1
#
_entry.id   AF-A0A929ZUH2-F1
#
_cell.length_a   1.000
_cell.length_b   1.000
_cell.length_c   1.000
_cell.angle_alpha   90.00
_cell.angle_beta   90.00
_cell.angle_gamma   90.00
#
_symmetry.space_group_name_H-M   'P 1'
#
loop_
_entity.id
_entity.type
_entity.pdbx_description
1 polymer ?
#
loop_
_entity_poly.entity_id
_entity_poly.type
_entity_poly.pdbx_seq_one_letter_code
_entity_poly.pdbx_strand_id
1 'polypeptide(L)'
;VFLLLIVLLGSIFAFLFYLSGVGIIGPTKASMIACIEPVVATICSVVFLGNPFSFLDAIGFAFILSTVFIVAYISDRENKKNTTQ
;
A
#
# COMPACT_ATOMS: atom_id res chain seq x y z
N VAL A 1 -20.92 13.67 14.04
CA VAL A 1 -20.00 12.99 14.98
C VAL A 1 -19.27 11.82 14.33
N PHE A 2 -19.96 10.81 13.79
CA PHE A 2 -19.32 9.63 13.19
C PHE A 2 -18.38 9.94 12.02
N LEU A 3 -18.82 10.79 11.07
CA LEU A 3 -17.94 11.26 9.98
C LEU A 3 -16.73 12.04 10.49
N LEU A 4 -16.92 12.83 11.56
CA LEU A 4 -15.84 13.60 12.18
C LEU A 4 -14.78 12.67 12.77
N LEU A 5 -15.19 11.55 13.38
CA LEU A 5 -14.28 10.52 13.89
C LEU A 5 -13.54 9.79 12.76
N ILE A 6 -14.23 9.39 11.68
CA ILE A 6 -13.59 8.72 10.54
C ILE A 6 -12.54 9.63 9.89
N VAL A 7 -12.85 10.91 9.71
CA VAL A 7 -11.90 11.87 9.11
C VAL A 7 -10.72 12.13 10.03
N LEU A 8 -10.95 12.36 11.33
CA LEU A 8 -9.88 12.64 12.27
C LEU A 8 -8.98 11.44 12.52
N LEU A 9 -9.54 10.28 12.86
CA LEU A 9 -8.75 9.08 13.20
C LEU A 9 -8.37 8.26 11.97
N GLY A 10 -9.29 8.05 11.03
CA GLY A 10 -9.08 7.19 9.87
C GLY A 10 -8.28 7.84 8.74
N SER A 11 -8.32 9.17 8.61
CA SER A 11 -7.58 9.88 7.55
C SER A 11 -6.43 10.70 8.10
N ILE A 12 -6.70 11.71 8.95
CA ILE A 12 -5.68 12.66 9.39
C ILE A 12 -4.63 11.96 10.25
N PHE A 13 -5.04 11.24 11.29
CA PHE A 13 -4.11 10.58 12.19
C PHE A 13 -3.33 9.45 11.49
N ALA A 14 -3.99 8.67 10.64
CA ALA A 14 -3.34 7.64 9.82
C ALA A 14 -2.27 8.24 8.88
N PHE A 15 -2.59 9.36 8.21
CA PHE A 15 -1.64 10.04 7.33
C PHE A 15 -0.46 10.66 8.09
N LEU A 16 -0.71 11.23 9.27
CA LEU A 16 0.37 11.73 10.13
C LEU A 16 1.30 10.60 10.58
N PHE A 17 0.76 9.45 10.95
CA PHE A 17 1.55 8.28 11.32
C PHE A 17 2.36 7.74 10.14
N TYR A 18 1.78 7.73 8.93
CA TYR A 18 2.49 7.40 7.70
C TYR A 18 3.68 8.34 7.46
N LEU A 19 3.47 9.67 7.53
CA LEU A 19 4.56 10.64 7.35
C LEU A 19 5.64 10.53 8.42
N SER A 20 5.25 10.32 9.67
CA SER A 20 6.19 10.12 10.78
C SER A 20 7.00 8.83 10.56
N GLY A 21 6.36 7.75 10.11
CA GLY A 21 7.01 6.51 9.73
C GLY A 21 8.00 6.70 8.58
N VAL A 22 7.58 7.35 7.49
CA VAL A 22 8.45 7.69 6.34
C VAL A 22 9.70 8.45 6.80
N GLY A 23 9.57 9.37 7.77
CA GLY A 23 10.71 10.10 8.34
C GLY A 23 11.71 9.22 9.10
N ILE A 24 11.28 8.09 9.66
CA ILE A 24 12.13 7.17 10.45
C ILE A 24 12.78 6.11 9.55
N ILE A 25 12.00 5.45 8.69
CA ILE A 25 12.48 4.33 7.85
C ILE A 25 12.96 4.75 6.45
N GLY A 26 12.71 6.01 6.07
CA GLY A 26 13.03 6.56 4.76
C GLY A 26 11.98 6.22 3.68
N PRO A 27 11.89 7.04 2.62
CA PRO A 27 10.84 6.95 1.61
C PRO A 27 10.83 5.63 0.84
N THR A 28 12.01 5.03 0.58
CA THR A 28 12.12 3.76 -0.15
C THR A 28 11.58 2.56 0.64
N LYS A 29 11.79 2.53 1.96
CA LYS A 29 11.26 1.44 2.80
C LYS A 29 9.77 1.63 3.04
N ALA A 30 9.31 2.87 3.19
CA ALA A 30 7.90 3.18 3.34
C ALA A 30 7.10 2.81 2.08
N SER A 31 7.63 3.04 0.88
CA SER A 31 6.95 2.64 -0.36
C SER A 31 6.80 1.12 -0.47
N MET A 32 7.80 0.34 -0.04
CA MET A 32 7.68 -1.13 0.01
C MET A 32 6.57 -1.59 0.96
N ILE A 33 6.39 -0.92 2.10
CA ILE A 33 5.28 -1.21 3.02
C ILE A 33 3.93 -0.80 2.42
N ALA A 34 3.87 0.33 1.71
CA ALA A 34 2.66 0.75 1.00
C ALA A 34 2.27 -0.26 -0.11
N CYS A 35 3.25 -0.89 -0.77
CA CYS A 35 3.00 -1.97 -1.74
C CYS A 35 2.36 -3.22 -1.12
N ILE A 36 2.43 -3.41 0.20
CA ILE A 36 1.75 -4.51 0.92
C ILE A 36 0.27 -4.19 1.19
N GLU A 37 -0.12 -2.91 1.19
CA GLU A 37 -1.51 -2.48 1.40
C GLU A 37 -2.54 -3.25 0.55
N PRO A 38 -2.40 -3.40 -0.79
CA PRO A 38 -3.37 -4.14 -1.59
C PRO A 38 -3.49 -5.61 -1.18
N VAL A 39 -2.40 -6.24 -0.73
CA VAL A 39 -2.42 -7.63 -0.24
C VAL A 39 -3.25 -7.73 1.04
N VAL A 40 -3.01 -6.84 2.00
CA VAL A 40 -3.74 -6.81 3.26
C VAL A 40 -5.21 -6.48 3.03
N ALA A 41 -5.51 -5.53 2.13
CA ALA A 41 -6.88 -5.18 1.76
C ALA A 41 -7.63 -6.38 1.16
N THR A 42 -6.99 -7.15 0.27
CA THR A 42 -7.60 -8.37 -0.28
C THR A 42 -7.83 -9.43 0.80
N ILE A 43 -6.85 -9.68 1.67
CA ILE A 43 -7.02 -10.66 2.77
C ILE A 43 -8.14 -10.22 3.71
N CYS A 44 -8.15 -8.96 4.15
CA CYS A 44 -9.20 -8.41 4.99
C CYS A 44 -10.57 -8.51 4.30
N SER A 45 -10.66 -8.23 3.00
CA SER A 45 -11.91 -8.37 2.25
C SER A 45 -12.43 -9.81 2.28
N VAL A 46 -11.58 -10.80 2.00
CA VAL A 46 -11.99 -12.22 2.03
C VAL A 46 -12.40 -12.67 3.44
N VAL A 47 -11.62 -12.29 4.45
CA VAL A 47 -11.85 -12.71 5.85
C VAL A 47 -13.09 -12.04 6.46
N PHE A 48 -13.28 -10.73 6.24
CA PHE A 48 -14.38 -9.98 6.85
C PHE A 48 -15.69 -10.05 6.06
N LEU A 49 -15.65 -10.01 4.72
CA LEU A 49 -16.87 -10.10 3.91
C LEU A 49 -17.30 -11.56 3.66
N GLY A 50 -16.41 -12.54 3.89
CA GLY A 50 -16.71 -13.95 3.69
C GLY A 50 -17.01 -14.34 2.24
N ASN A 51 -16.70 -13.47 1.28
CA ASN A 51 -16.89 -13.75 -0.15
C ASN A 51 -15.87 -14.80 -0.61
N PRO A 52 -16.29 -15.93 -1.21
CA PRO A 52 -15.37 -16.92 -1.73
C PRO A 52 -14.53 -16.28 -2.83
N PHE A 53 -13.21 -16.32 -2.65
CA PHE A 53 -12.25 -15.79 -3.61
C PHE A 53 -12.35 -16.60 -4.91
N SER A 54 -12.90 -16.01 -5.96
CA SER A 54 -13.13 -16.69 -7.23
C SER A 54 -11.86 -16.76 -8.06
N PHE A 55 -11.84 -17.62 -9.08
CA PHE A 55 -10.69 -17.74 -9.99
C PHE A 55 -10.38 -16.42 -10.71
N LEU A 56 -11.41 -15.65 -11.05
CA LEU A 56 -11.25 -14.31 -11.62
C LEU A 56 -10.63 -13.31 -10.64
N ASP A 57 -10.98 -13.39 -9.36
CA ASP A 57 -10.39 -12.54 -8.31
C ASP A 57 -8.90 -12.82 -8.14
N ALA A 58 -8.50 -14.09 -8.25
CA ALA A 58 -7.09 -14.49 -8.19
C ALA A 58 -6.28 -13.95 -9.38
N ILE A 59 -6.83 -14.00 -10.60
CA ILE A 59 -6.18 -13.42 -11.79
C ILE A 59 -6.08 -11.90 -11.65
N GLY A 60 -7.16 -11.24 -11.23
CA GLY A 60 -7.16 -9.79 -11.01
C GLY A 60 -6.14 -9.38 -9.94
N PHE A 61 -6.09 -10.11 -8.84
CA PHE A 61 -5.12 -9.90 -7.77
C PHE A 61 -3.67 -10.08 -8.24
N ALA A 62 -3.40 -11.10 -9.07
CA ALA A 62 -2.08 -11.30 -9.66
C ALA A 62 -1.68 -10.12 -10.58
N PHE A 63 -2.60 -9.57 -11.36
CA PHE A 63 -2.35 -8.38 -12.19
C PHE A 63 -2.07 -7.13 -11.36
N ILE A 64 -2.84 -6.89 -10.30
CA ILE A 64 -2.62 -5.78 -9.35
C ILE A 64 -1.22 -5.91 -8.74
N LEU A 65 -0.88 -7.09 -8.22
CA LEU A 65 0.44 -7.37 -7.65
C LEU A 65 1.57 -7.15 -8.65
N SER A 66 1.42 -7.67 -9.87
CA SER A 66 2.42 -7.50 -10.93
C SER A 66 2.71 -6.02 -11.21
N THR A 67 1.65 -5.20 -11.28
CA THR A 67 1.78 -3.75 -11.50
C THR A 67 2.53 -3.08 -10.35
N VAL A 68 2.19 -3.41 -9.11
CA VAL A 68 2.86 -2.89 -7.90
C VAL A 68 4.34 -3.25 -7.90
N PHE A 69 4.70 -4.49 -8.24
CA PHE A 69 6.10 -4.91 -8.34
C PHE A 69 6.85 -4.19 -9.46
N ILE A 70 6.23 -4.00 -10.62
CA ILE A 70 6.83 -3.27 -11.74
C ILE A 70 7.12 -1.82 -11.34
N VAL A 71 6.14 -1.13 -10.73
CA VAL A 71 6.30 0.26 -10.27
C VAL A 71 7.38 0.35 -9.19
N ALA A 72 7.40 -0.58 -8.23
CA ALA A 72 8.42 -0.62 -7.18
C ALA A 72 9.82 -0.81 -7.77
N TYR A 73 9.97 -1.72 -8.73
CA TYR A 73 11.26 -1.99 -9.38
C TYR A 73 11.75 -0.80 -10.23
N ILE A 74 10.86 -0.12 -10.94
CA ILE A 74 11.19 1.09 -11.70
C ILE A 74 11.61 2.22 -10.77
N SER A 75 10.88 2.42 -9.67
CA SER A 75 11.15 3.49 -8.69
C SER A 75 12.52 3.31 -8.00
N ASP A 76 12.90 2.07 -7.65
CA ASP A 76 14.23 1.77 -7.10
C ASP A 76 15.36 2.10 -8.10
N ARG A 77 15.14 1.82 -9.39
CA ARG A 77 16.10 2.15 -10.46
C ARG A 77 16.25 3.65 -10.69
N GLU A 78 15.15 4.39 -10.62
CA GLU A 78 15.18 5.86 -10.75
C GLU A 78 15.91 6.51 -9.57
N ASN A 79 15.69 6.01 -8.35
CA ASN A 79 16.37 6.52 -7.15
C ASN A 79 17.91 6.36 -7.25
N LYS A 80 18.39 5.20 -7.71
CA LYS A 80 19.83 4.98 -7.96
C LYS A 80 20.45 5.92 -8.99
N LYS A 81 19.70 6.34 -10.02
CA LYS A 81 20.21 7.21 -11.08
C LYS A 81 20.43 8.65 -10.58
N ASN A 82 19.60 9.13 -9.65
CA ASN A 82 19.68 10.47 -9.07
C ASN A 82 20.75 10.62 -7.97
N THR A 83 21.23 9.54 -7.36
CA THR A 83 22.33 9.59 -6.36
C THR A 83 23.73 9.57 -6.99
N THR A 84 23.85 9.29 -8.29
CA THR A 84 25.14 9.22 -9.00
C THR A 84 25.40 10.43 -9.90
N GLN A 85 24.57 11.48 -9.81
CA GLN A 85 24.74 12.75 -10.51
C GLN A 85 25.11 13.87 -9.52
#